data_AF-A0A355INU1-F1
#
_entry.id   AF-A0A355INU1-F1
#
_cell.length_a   1.000
_cell.length_b   1.000
_cell.length_c   1.000
_cell.angle_alpha   90.00
_cell.angle_beta   90.00
_cell.angle_gamma   90.00
#
_symmetry.space_group_name_H-M   'P 1'
#
loop_
_entity.id
_entity.type
_entity.pdbx_description
1 polymer ?
#
loop_
_entity_poly.entity_id
_entity_poly.type
_entity_poly.pdbx_seq_one_letter_code
_entity_poly.pdbx_strand_id
1 'polypeptide(L)'
;LSYTDFQVVNGVTYYYHLCAKDTNNNQGYVGRTLKATPFNIKPVIQSCRDTIIHHAPGCMTAINLNLRESIDPDGLITGYQWFQDGVLVDTLPTLNMAFSQGSHRMMAVVTDNDGATDTTFFLVSIDAGYYAFDKPAAVHPGITDLGLKYVFVPEANGTMQLLSGSFDKVIDVAIAGEISSVSSVSSDTVLYLSSTEKTLHCFDKRGIPLWSLPLGGYLKASVTIDIPSDRVYVGVSNNNLFGIDRSQGKVVWSYRASSPISQPGILTLNQQLILVTDNGTVLLFDLNREPVDKVLTPSGSLDLGAPVSSAAAIDKEGFVYVVSTNQQLVKMALGLPSMVDSVLWSINIGSPCTTAPVIGYDGTLYIGGSDGLLHAFDGSDGSEKWSCSLGSPITSTVSLNEYGSIYVGTKAGVFFALSESGEQLWNYVSGSAIANATAYSEGFVLFANQNGELFKVLDPVIANAVPARIEAVWSRNEAAAPSNFSPATPIDKRPQWGTYQGNNRRSGAQADAITTYIGHVDDSSPFSIVVSPNPFTTSLSVRVVIDEASMLQWSLYDMFGKQLMKSEVGQLAAGQHWLQINASTLQQGFYLLRVMAGKEVLSTKVIRE
;
A
#
# COMPACT_ATOMS: atom_id res chain seq x y z
N LEU A 1 10.81 15.92 -72.05
CA LEU A 1 11.37 17.04 -71.26
C LEU A 1 10.81 16.92 -69.85
N SER A 2 11.62 16.50 -68.89
CA SER A 2 11.29 16.57 -67.46
C SER A 2 11.86 17.87 -66.90
N TYR A 3 11.06 18.64 -66.18
CA TYR A 3 11.45 19.89 -65.53
C TYR A 3 11.00 19.83 -64.07
N THR A 4 11.89 20.21 -63.14
CA THR A 4 11.63 20.27 -61.71
C THR A 4 11.79 21.72 -61.26
N ASP A 5 10.77 22.26 -60.58
CA ASP A 5 10.73 23.62 -60.07
C ASP A 5 10.88 23.61 -58.54
N PHE A 6 12.00 24.12 -58.03
CA PHE A 6 12.31 24.15 -56.60
C PHE A 6 11.82 25.43 -55.90
N GLN A 7 11.12 26.33 -56.60
CA GLN A 7 10.69 27.63 -56.07
C GLN A 7 9.20 27.71 -55.71
N VAL A 8 8.48 26.59 -55.76
CA VAL A 8 7.06 26.55 -55.44
C VAL A 8 6.80 26.66 -53.93
N VAL A 9 5.75 27.39 -53.56
CA VAL A 9 5.30 27.64 -52.18
C VAL A 9 3.96 26.97 -51.94
N ASN A 10 3.83 26.26 -50.82
CA ASN A 10 2.61 25.54 -50.46
C ASN A 10 1.37 26.46 -50.39
N GLY A 11 0.24 25.96 -50.91
CA GLY A 11 -1.02 26.70 -50.94
C GLY A 11 -1.11 27.77 -52.04
N VAL A 12 -0.01 28.07 -52.72
CA VAL A 12 0.02 29.02 -53.85
C VAL A 12 -0.34 28.29 -55.15
N THR A 13 -1.17 28.93 -55.97
CA THR A 13 -1.56 28.41 -57.27
C THR A 13 -0.63 28.97 -58.33
N TYR A 14 0.05 28.10 -59.06
CA TYR A 14 1.00 28.46 -60.11
C TYR A 14 0.41 28.16 -61.48
N TYR A 15 0.68 29.04 -62.44
CA TYR A 15 0.27 28.85 -63.83
C TYR A 15 1.51 28.54 -64.66
N TYR A 16 1.62 27.32 -65.15
CA TYR A 16 2.71 26.93 -66.04
C TYR A 16 2.23 26.96 -67.48
N HIS A 17 3.06 27.51 -68.36
CA HIS A 17 2.87 27.44 -69.80
C HIS A 17 4.11 26.89 -70.49
N LEU A 18 3.90 25.97 -71.42
CA LEU A 18 4.92 25.50 -72.34
C LEU A 18 4.76 26.27 -73.64
N CYS A 19 5.83 26.95 -74.05
CA CYS A 19 5.91 27.60 -75.35
C CYS A 19 6.77 26.73 -76.28
N ALA A 20 6.23 26.38 -77.44
CA ALA A 20 6.98 25.74 -78.51
C ALA A 20 7.01 26.66 -79.72
N LYS A 21 8.19 26.79 -80.33
CA LYS A 21 8.37 27.52 -81.59
C LYS A 21 8.64 26.55 -82.73
N ASP A 22 7.94 26.71 -83.85
CA ASP A 22 8.26 25.97 -85.06
C ASP A 22 9.46 26.60 -85.80
N THR A 23 9.91 25.94 -86.87
CA THR A 23 11.03 26.41 -87.71
C THR A 23 10.74 27.71 -88.47
N ASN A 24 9.47 28.14 -88.52
CA ASN A 24 9.03 29.41 -89.11
C ASN A 24 8.83 30.49 -88.03
N ASN A 25 9.28 30.22 -86.80
CA ASN A 25 9.20 31.12 -85.65
C ASN A 25 7.77 31.38 -85.14
N ASN A 26 6.79 30.57 -85.55
CA ASN A 26 5.43 30.63 -85.00
C ASN A 26 5.42 30.00 -83.61
N GLN A 27 4.73 30.64 -82.67
CA GLN A 27 4.70 30.21 -81.27
C GLN A 27 3.34 29.62 -80.91
N GLY A 28 3.34 28.39 -80.40
CA GLY A 28 2.18 27.77 -79.77
C GLY A 28 2.35 27.72 -78.25
N TYR A 29 1.27 27.95 -77.51
CA TYR A 29 1.24 27.86 -76.05
C TYR A 29 0.26 26.79 -75.62
N VAL A 30 0.67 25.95 -74.67
CA VAL A 30 -0.26 25.14 -73.87
C VAL A 30 -0.01 25.44 -72.41
N GLY A 31 -1.06 25.72 -71.65
CA GLY A 31 -0.96 26.08 -70.24
C GLY A 31 -1.86 25.22 -69.37
N ARG A 32 -1.45 25.01 -68.13
CA ARG A 32 -2.28 24.39 -67.10
C ARG A 32 -2.01 25.04 -65.75
N THR A 33 -3.08 25.31 -65.03
CA THR A 33 -2.99 25.72 -63.63
C THR A 33 -2.66 24.50 -62.77
N LEU A 34 -1.59 24.58 -61.99
CA LEU A 34 -1.22 23.59 -60.99
C LEU A 34 -1.33 24.27 -59.62
N LYS A 35 -2.16 23.73 -58.73
CA LYS A 35 -2.22 24.17 -57.35
C LYS A 35 -1.22 23.32 -56.56
N ALA A 36 -0.27 23.96 -55.88
CA ALA A 36 0.54 23.28 -54.87
C ALA A 36 -0.36 22.97 -53.67
N THR A 37 -1.09 21.85 -53.74
CA THR A 37 -1.82 21.26 -52.61
C THR A 37 -0.80 20.57 -51.71
N PRO A 38 -0.98 20.64 -50.37
CA PRO A 38 0.13 20.69 -49.42
C PRO A 38 1.14 19.58 -49.71
N PHE A 39 2.38 20.00 -49.97
CA PHE A 39 3.53 19.11 -50.20
C PHE A 39 4.14 18.58 -48.89
N ASN A 40 3.56 18.95 -47.76
CA ASN A 40 3.93 18.39 -46.48
C ASN A 40 2.63 18.20 -45.68
N ILE A 41 2.10 16.99 -45.75
CA ILE A 41 1.05 16.50 -44.87
C ILE A 41 1.77 15.95 -43.65
N LYS A 42 1.41 16.46 -42.47
CA LYS A 42 2.04 15.98 -41.22
C LYS A 42 2.05 14.46 -41.15
N PRO A 43 3.13 13.86 -40.61
CA PRO A 43 3.16 12.44 -40.35
C PRO A 43 2.05 12.06 -39.36
N VAL A 44 1.76 10.77 -39.25
CA VAL A 44 0.77 10.22 -38.34
C VAL A 44 1.39 9.10 -37.54
N ILE A 45 1.44 9.27 -36.23
CA ILE A 45 1.83 8.20 -35.31
C ILE A 45 0.71 7.16 -35.26
N GLN A 46 1.03 5.90 -35.62
CA GLN A 46 0.05 4.80 -35.59
C GLN A 46 0.07 3.96 -34.31
N SER A 47 1.13 4.07 -33.52
CA SER A 47 1.36 3.31 -32.29
C SER A 47 1.37 4.22 -31.06
N CYS A 48 1.61 3.66 -29.88
CA CYS A 48 1.61 4.33 -28.57
C CYS A 48 0.21 4.58 -28.00
N ARG A 49 -0.12 3.75 -27.03
CA ARG A 49 -1.31 3.83 -26.18
C ARG A 49 -0.88 3.61 -24.73
N ASP A 50 -1.75 3.97 -23.80
CA ASP A 50 -1.54 3.66 -22.40
C ASP A 50 -1.23 2.16 -22.24
N THR A 51 -0.13 1.89 -21.56
CA THR A 51 0.39 0.54 -21.33
C THR A 51 0.37 0.31 -19.83
N ILE A 52 -0.33 -0.74 -19.41
CA ILE A 52 -0.35 -1.18 -18.02
C ILE A 52 0.26 -2.57 -17.97
N ILE A 53 1.27 -2.75 -17.13
CA ILE A 53 1.94 -4.03 -16.90
C ILE A 53 1.66 -4.46 -15.47
N HIS A 54 0.94 -5.56 -15.36
CA HIS A 54 0.61 -6.18 -14.10
C HIS A 54 1.64 -7.26 -13.72
N HIS A 55 1.79 -7.50 -12.43
CA HIS A 55 2.60 -8.60 -11.88
C HIS A 55 4.08 -8.56 -12.26
N ALA A 56 4.66 -7.36 -12.39
CA ALA A 56 6.09 -7.21 -12.63
C ALA A 56 6.90 -7.51 -11.35
N PRO A 57 7.71 -8.57 -11.31
CA PRO A 57 8.45 -8.94 -10.11
C PRO A 57 9.62 -7.98 -9.81
N GLY A 58 10.14 -7.27 -10.81
CA GLY A 58 11.24 -6.33 -10.62
C GLY A 58 10.77 -4.97 -10.11
N CYS A 59 11.68 -4.23 -9.46
CA CYS A 59 11.49 -2.79 -9.26
C CYS A 59 11.53 -2.01 -10.58
N MET A 60 12.20 -2.59 -11.59
CA MET A 60 12.32 -2.07 -12.95
C MET A 60 11.76 -3.09 -13.96
N THR A 61 11.07 -2.62 -14.99
CA THR A 61 10.54 -3.44 -16.09
C THR A 61 10.98 -2.88 -17.43
N ALA A 62 11.67 -3.69 -18.23
CA ALA A 62 12.07 -3.31 -19.58
C ALA A 62 10.88 -3.36 -20.54
N ILE A 63 10.66 -2.27 -21.26
CA ILE A 63 9.57 -2.14 -22.24
C ILE A 63 10.17 -1.74 -23.58
N ASN A 64 9.68 -2.40 -24.64
CA ASN A 64 9.97 -2.05 -26.02
C ASN A 64 8.81 -1.24 -26.59
N LEU A 65 9.08 0.01 -26.97
CA LEU A 65 8.14 0.88 -27.66
C LEU A 65 8.65 1.15 -29.08
N ASN A 66 7.75 1.28 -30.04
CA ASN A 66 8.10 1.29 -31.45
C ASN A 66 7.25 2.29 -32.24
N LEU A 67 7.91 3.21 -32.94
CA LEU A 67 7.28 4.20 -33.83
C LEU A 67 7.46 3.88 -35.32
N ARG A 68 8.07 2.75 -35.68
CA ARG A 68 8.34 2.37 -37.07
C ARG A 68 7.08 2.19 -37.92
N GLU A 69 5.93 1.97 -37.29
CA GLU A 69 4.63 1.87 -37.97
C GLU A 69 4.01 3.25 -38.26
N SER A 70 4.63 4.34 -37.81
CA SER A 70 4.19 5.70 -38.15
C SER A 70 4.33 5.94 -39.65
N ILE A 71 3.38 6.69 -40.21
CA ILE A 71 3.27 6.89 -41.65
C ILE A 71 3.38 8.38 -41.95
N ASP A 72 4.17 8.71 -42.96
CA ASP A 72 4.12 10.00 -43.62
C ASP A 72 3.33 9.85 -44.94
N PRO A 73 2.17 10.51 -45.09
CA PRO A 73 1.32 10.36 -46.28
C PRO A 73 1.98 10.81 -47.59
N ASP A 74 2.92 11.75 -47.55
CA ASP A 74 3.56 12.31 -48.74
C ASP A 74 5.09 12.21 -48.75
N GLY A 75 5.70 11.58 -47.74
CA GLY A 75 7.15 11.42 -47.67
C GLY A 75 7.65 10.24 -46.83
N LEU A 76 8.75 10.48 -46.10
CA LEU A 76 9.44 9.55 -45.21
C LEU A 76 9.62 10.17 -43.83
N ILE A 77 9.44 9.37 -42.79
CA ILE A 77 9.83 9.75 -41.43
C ILE A 77 11.36 9.81 -41.32
N THR A 78 11.89 10.96 -40.93
CA THR A 78 13.34 11.19 -40.76
C THR A 78 13.77 11.37 -39.30
N GLY A 79 12.84 11.69 -38.41
CA GLY A 79 13.12 11.96 -36.99
C GLY A 79 12.18 11.23 -36.05
N TYR A 80 12.74 10.78 -34.93
CA TYR A 80 12.01 10.20 -33.81
C TYR A 80 12.53 10.86 -32.54
N GLN A 81 11.65 11.16 -31.60
CA GLN A 81 12.03 11.63 -30.28
C GLN A 81 11.09 11.02 -29.24
N TRP A 82 11.68 10.53 -28.17
CA TRP A 82 10.98 10.02 -27.01
C TRP A 82 11.30 10.90 -25.82
N PHE A 83 10.27 11.28 -25.07
CA PHE A 83 10.43 12.01 -23.84
C PHE A 83 9.72 11.28 -22.71
N GLN A 84 10.35 11.27 -21.55
CA GLN A 84 9.76 10.84 -20.29
C GLN A 84 9.70 12.07 -19.38
N ASP A 85 8.50 12.40 -18.89
CA ASP A 85 8.25 13.54 -18.01
C ASP A 85 8.85 14.87 -18.53
N GLY A 86 8.82 15.03 -19.86
CA GLY A 86 9.33 16.22 -20.57
C GLY A 86 10.84 16.21 -20.87
N VAL A 87 11.58 15.20 -20.41
CA VAL A 87 13.02 15.03 -20.67
C VAL A 87 13.21 14.12 -21.88
N LEU A 88 14.02 14.54 -22.85
CA LEU A 88 14.37 13.71 -24.02
C LEU A 88 15.18 12.50 -23.56
N VAL A 89 14.70 11.30 -23.85
CA VAL A 89 15.33 10.03 -23.43
C VAL A 89 15.98 9.26 -24.58
N ASP A 90 15.45 9.36 -25.80
CA ASP A 90 16.01 8.69 -26.98
C ASP A 90 15.52 9.36 -28.28
N THR A 91 16.23 9.12 -29.38
CA THR A 91 15.88 9.56 -30.73
C THR A 91 15.83 8.43 -31.76
N LEU A 92 15.95 7.18 -31.31
CA LEU A 92 15.79 6.01 -32.16
C LEU A 92 14.30 5.71 -32.44
N PRO A 93 13.97 5.06 -33.57
CA PRO A 93 12.59 4.68 -33.90
C PRO A 93 11.99 3.64 -32.93
N THR A 94 12.83 2.95 -32.16
CA THR A 94 12.44 1.98 -31.13
C THR A 94 13.11 2.36 -29.83
N LEU A 95 12.32 2.52 -28.77
CA LEU A 95 12.81 2.78 -27.41
C LEU A 95 12.82 1.47 -26.63
N ASN A 96 14.00 1.09 -26.12
CA ASN A 96 14.17 0.02 -25.14
C ASN A 96 14.61 0.64 -23.82
N MET A 97 13.68 0.77 -22.88
CA MET A 97 13.93 1.44 -21.61
C MET A 97 13.33 0.64 -20.46
N ALA A 98 14.04 0.64 -19.33
CA ALA A 98 13.53 0.09 -18.09
C ALA A 98 12.79 1.18 -17.31
N PHE A 99 11.57 0.89 -16.91
CA PHE A 99 10.71 1.79 -16.14
C PHE A 99 10.58 1.27 -14.72
N SER A 100 10.63 2.15 -13.73
CA SER A 100 10.32 1.77 -12.34
C SER A 100 8.84 1.49 -12.16
N GLN A 101 8.46 0.85 -11.05
CA GLN A 101 7.05 0.77 -10.69
C GLN A 101 6.43 2.17 -10.50
N GLY A 102 5.12 2.25 -10.75
CA GLY A 102 4.39 3.51 -10.89
C GLY A 102 4.08 3.86 -12.34
N SER A 103 3.57 5.06 -12.56
CA SER A 103 3.15 5.60 -13.86
C SER A 103 4.14 6.65 -14.34
N HIS A 104 4.55 6.51 -15.60
CA HIS A 104 5.49 7.39 -16.29
C HIS A 104 4.78 8.06 -17.47
N ARG A 105 4.89 9.38 -17.59
CA ARG A 105 4.30 10.10 -18.71
C ARG A 105 5.27 10.10 -19.88
N MET A 106 4.83 9.50 -20.97
CA MET A 106 5.58 9.44 -22.21
C MET A 106 5.04 10.45 -23.22
N MET A 107 5.95 11.05 -23.99
CA MET A 107 5.65 11.80 -25.20
C MET A 107 6.50 11.25 -26.34
N ALA A 108 5.85 10.95 -27.45
CA ALA A 108 6.50 10.52 -28.68
C ALA A 108 6.28 11.58 -29.77
N VAL A 109 7.35 11.92 -30.48
CA VAL A 109 7.34 12.84 -31.61
C VAL A 109 7.95 12.15 -32.82
N VAL A 110 7.28 12.26 -33.97
CA VAL A 110 7.84 11.85 -35.27
C VAL A 110 7.94 13.06 -36.18
N THR A 111 9.00 13.12 -36.97
CA THR A 111 9.29 14.21 -37.91
C THR A 111 9.48 13.65 -39.31
N ASP A 112 8.82 14.24 -40.31
CA ASP A 112 8.97 13.87 -41.72
C ASP A 112 10.25 14.48 -42.37
N ASN A 113 10.50 14.18 -43.65
CA ASN A 113 11.62 14.73 -44.42
C ASN A 113 11.47 16.22 -44.79
N ASP A 114 10.28 16.78 -44.60
CA ASP A 114 9.93 18.16 -44.91
C ASP A 114 9.80 19.04 -43.65
N GLY A 115 10.15 18.48 -42.48
CA GLY A 115 10.25 19.12 -41.19
C GLY A 115 8.95 19.22 -40.37
N ALA A 116 7.82 18.65 -40.80
CA ALA A 116 6.61 18.67 -39.98
C ALA A 116 6.55 17.50 -39.01
N THR A 117 5.78 17.68 -37.94
CA THR A 117 5.75 16.77 -36.80
C THR A 117 4.34 16.41 -36.36
N ASP A 118 4.25 15.18 -35.86
CA ASP A 118 3.13 14.67 -35.07
C ASP A 118 3.60 14.29 -33.66
N THR A 119 2.71 14.39 -32.69
CA THR A 119 3.02 14.24 -31.27
C THR A 119 1.90 13.55 -30.54
N THR A 120 2.24 12.52 -29.77
CA THR A 120 1.29 11.79 -28.93
C THR A 120 1.79 11.69 -27.49
N PHE A 121 0.85 11.60 -26.54
CA PHE A 121 1.11 11.39 -25.12
C PHE A 121 0.42 10.12 -24.67
N PHE A 122 1.09 9.34 -23.84
CA PHE A 122 0.55 8.10 -23.26
C PHE A 122 1.22 7.81 -21.93
N LEU A 123 0.64 6.89 -21.17
CA LEU A 123 1.15 6.45 -19.87
C LEU A 123 1.76 5.05 -19.97
N VAL A 124 2.79 4.82 -19.16
CA VAL A 124 3.32 3.49 -18.86
C VAL A 124 3.18 3.27 -17.37
N SER A 125 2.31 2.35 -16.96
CA SER A 125 2.03 2.03 -15.54
C SER A 125 2.44 0.61 -15.21
N ILE A 126 3.21 0.42 -14.13
CA ILE A 126 3.73 -0.88 -13.74
C ILE A 126 3.42 -1.16 -12.26
N ASP A 127 2.92 -2.35 -11.97
CA ASP A 127 2.70 -2.86 -10.61
C ASP A 127 3.35 -4.24 -10.38
N ALA A 128 3.50 -4.61 -9.11
CA ALA A 128 4.04 -5.89 -8.66
C ALA A 128 2.99 -7.01 -8.51
N GLY A 129 1.72 -6.67 -8.65
CA GLY A 129 0.63 -7.60 -8.48
C GLY A 129 -0.72 -6.93 -8.70
N TYR A 130 -1.61 -7.69 -9.31
CA TYR A 130 -2.93 -7.23 -9.68
C TYR A 130 -3.97 -8.31 -9.39
N TYR A 131 -5.13 -7.90 -8.93
CA TYR A 131 -6.25 -8.79 -8.70
C TYR A 131 -7.54 -8.06 -8.99
N ALA A 132 -8.38 -8.62 -9.86
CA ALA A 132 -9.71 -8.10 -10.15
C ALA A 132 -10.75 -8.97 -9.45
N PHE A 133 -11.67 -8.36 -8.70
CA PHE A 133 -12.74 -9.10 -8.04
C PHE A 133 -13.70 -9.69 -9.08
N ASP A 134 -14.17 -10.91 -8.82
CA ASP A 134 -15.17 -11.59 -9.66
C ASP A 134 -16.47 -10.78 -9.76
N LYS A 135 -16.81 -10.06 -8.68
CA LYS A 135 -17.91 -9.10 -8.64
C LYS A 135 -17.44 -7.82 -7.95
N PRO A 136 -17.36 -6.69 -8.67
CA PRO A 136 -16.89 -5.44 -8.10
C PRO A 136 -17.79 -5.04 -6.94
N ALA A 137 -17.18 -4.77 -5.79
CA ALA A 137 -17.94 -4.41 -4.60
C ALA A 137 -18.69 -3.09 -4.84
N ALA A 138 -19.99 -3.07 -4.57
CA ALA A 138 -20.72 -1.85 -4.29
C ALA A 138 -20.16 -1.24 -3.01
N VAL A 139 -19.12 -0.41 -3.15
CA VAL A 139 -18.74 0.63 -2.19
C VAL A 139 -18.17 0.09 -0.86
N HIS A 140 -16.83 0.12 -0.78
CA HIS A 140 -15.97 0.00 0.43
C HIS A 140 -15.56 -1.39 0.96
N PRO A 141 -14.95 -2.30 0.19
CA PRO A 141 -14.22 -3.38 0.82
C PRO A 141 -12.84 -2.87 1.27
N GLY A 142 -12.67 -2.72 2.58
CA GLY A 142 -11.36 -2.46 3.15
C GLY A 142 -10.45 -3.69 2.98
N ILE A 143 -9.22 -3.53 2.48
CA ILE A 143 -8.20 -4.58 2.42
C ILE A 143 -7.64 -4.84 3.81
N THR A 144 -7.62 -6.09 4.29
CA THR A 144 -6.83 -6.44 5.48
C THR A 144 -5.72 -7.39 5.07
N ASP A 145 -4.48 -6.99 5.27
CA ASP A 145 -3.33 -7.86 5.03
C ASP A 145 -2.77 -8.39 6.36
N LEU A 146 -2.10 -9.54 6.31
CA LEU A 146 -1.34 -10.12 7.42
C LEU A 146 0.08 -10.46 6.94
N GLY A 147 0.89 -9.42 6.71
CA GLY A 147 2.29 -9.61 6.33
C GLY A 147 2.45 -10.23 4.95
N LEU A 148 1.57 -9.91 4.00
CA LEU A 148 1.47 -10.53 2.67
C LEU A 148 1.36 -12.05 2.69
N LYS A 149 1.08 -12.68 3.83
CA LYS A 149 0.80 -14.12 3.88
C LYS A 149 -0.66 -14.38 3.53
N TYR A 150 -1.53 -13.48 4.00
CA TYR A 150 -2.98 -13.57 3.87
C TYR A 150 -3.56 -12.19 3.64
N VAL A 151 -4.12 -11.96 2.45
CA VAL A 151 -4.83 -10.73 2.10
C VAL A 151 -6.32 -11.03 2.04
N PHE A 152 -7.07 -10.46 2.96
CA PHE A 152 -8.52 -10.60 3.06
C PHE A 152 -9.20 -9.50 2.28
N VAL A 153 -10.06 -9.89 1.35
CA VAL A 153 -10.78 -8.97 0.50
C VAL A 153 -12.27 -9.27 0.51
N PRO A 154 -13.10 -8.38 1.08
CA PRO A 154 -14.54 -8.53 1.02
C PRO A 154 -15.10 -8.20 -0.37
N GLU A 155 -16.13 -8.91 -0.78
CA GLU A 155 -16.91 -8.69 -2.00
C GLU A 155 -18.33 -8.23 -1.68
N ALA A 156 -18.98 -7.56 -2.64
CA ALA A 156 -20.36 -7.07 -2.45
C ALA A 156 -21.40 -8.16 -2.24
N ASN A 157 -21.14 -9.40 -2.67
CA ASN A 157 -22.11 -10.49 -2.58
C ASN A 157 -22.16 -11.15 -1.18
N GLY A 158 -21.41 -10.63 -0.19
CA GLY A 158 -21.28 -11.26 1.12
C GLY A 158 -20.17 -12.31 1.22
N THR A 159 -19.34 -12.45 0.19
CA THR A 159 -18.16 -13.33 0.22
C THR A 159 -16.94 -12.52 0.61
N MET A 160 -16.09 -13.09 1.43
CA MET A 160 -14.74 -12.61 1.66
C MET A 160 -13.77 -13.63 1.07
N GLN A 161 -12.90 -13.16 0.19
CA GLN A 161 -11.83 -13.95 -0.37
C GLN A 161 -10.56 -13.80 0.47
N LEU A 162 -9.87 -14.91 0.69
CA LEU A 162 -8.53 -14.94 1.24
C LEU A 162 -7.54 -15.20 0.11
N LEU A 163 -6.60 -14.29 -0.09
CA LEU A 163 -5.55 -14.38 -1.10
C LEU A 163 -4.17 -14.59 -0.45
N SER A 164 -3.26 -15.21 -1.18
CA SER A 164 -1.82 -15.25 -0.84
C SER A 164 -1.17 -13.89 -1.12
N GLY A 165 0.09 -13.71 -0.73
CA GLY A 165 0.88 -12.51 -1.08
C GLY A 165 1.10 -12.31 -2.58
N SER A 166 0.93 -13.37 -3.37
CA SER A 166 0.95 -13.30 -4.84
C SER A 166 -0.43 -13.04 -5.44
N PHE A 167 -1.44 -12.83 -4.60
CA PHE A 167 -2.85 -12.75 -4.95
C PHE A 167 -3.46 -14.03 -5.52
N ASP A 168 -2.87 -15.19 -5.22
CA ASP A 168 -3.51 -16.47 -5.52
C ASP A 168 -4.64 -16.71 -4.51
N LYS A 169 -5.81 -17.06 -5.01
CA LYS A 169 -6.96 -17.39 -4.16
C LYS A 169 -6.67 -18.63 -3.30
N VAL A 170 -6.82 -18.48 -1.99
CA VAL A 170 -6.63 -19.55 -0.99
C VAL A 170 -7.98 -20.16 -0.60
N ILE A 171 -8.93 -19.34 -0.14
CA ILE A 171 -10.26 -19.79 0.28
C ILE A 171 -11.31 -18.67 0.18
N ASP A 172 -12.58 -19.04 0.05
CA ASP A 172 -13.74 -18.15 0.20
C ASP A 172 -14.46 -18.39 1.51
N VAL A 173 -14.87 -17.30 2.16
CA VAL A 173 -15.75 -17.29 3.32
C VAL A 173 -17.02 -16.54 2.94
N ALA A 174 -18.14 -17.26 2.82
CA ALA A 174 -19.43 -16.64 2.57
C ALA A 174 -20.16 -16.35 3.89
N ILE A 175 -20.69 -15.14 4.01
CA ILE A 175 -21.60 -14.74 5.08
C ILE A 175 -22.97 -14.37 4.51
N ALA A 176 -24.00 -14.35 5.37
CA ALA A 176 -25.32 -13.89 4.98
C ALA A 176 -25.36 -12.36 4.95
N GLY A 177 -25.84 -11.79 3.84
CA GLY A 177 -25.85 -10.36 3.56
C GLY A 177 -24.52 -9.83 3.01
N GLU A 178 -24.56 -8.62 2.47
CA GLU A 178 -23.37 -7.94 1.94
C GLU A 178 -22.45 -7.52 3.08
N ILE A 179 -21.13 -7.58 2.89
CA ILE A 179 -20.18 -7.14 3.92
C ILE A 179 -20.22 -5.61 4.00
N SER A 180 -20.68 -5.07 5.13
CA SER A 180 -20.91 -3.64 5.32
C SER A 180 -19.79 -2.92 6.06
N SER A 181 -18.84 -3.66 6.64
CA SER A 181 -17.71 -3.08 7.34
C SER A 181 -16.38 -3.61 6.86
N VAL A 182 -15.41 -2.74 7.04
CA VAL A 182 -13.98 -2.95 7.00
C VAL A 182 -13.63 -4.09 7.99
N SER A 183 -12.99 -5.17 7.51
CA SER A 183 -12.68 -6.36 8.33
C SER A 183 -11.59 -6.05 9.35
N SER A 184 -11.77 -6.40 10.63
CA SER A 184 -10.70 -6.30 11.64
C SER A 184 -10.08 -7.66 11.86
N VAL A 185 -8.75 -7.73 11.91
CA VAL A 185 -8.01 -8.94 12.25
C VAL A 185 -7.14 -8.69 13.46
N SER A 186 -7.17 -9.60 14.42
CA SER A 186 -6.30 -9.59 15.59
C SER A 186 -4.94 -10.23 15.31
N SER A 187 -3.95 -9.96 16.16
CA SER A 187 -2.60 -10.52 16.02
C SER A 187 -2.55 -12.06 16.16
N ASP A 188 -3.52 -12.67 16.84
CA ASP A 188 -3.76 -14.11 16.88
C ASP A 188 -4.53 -14.64 15.64
N THR A 189 -4.74 -13.78 14.64
CA THR A 189 -5.33 -14.08 13.33
C THR A 189 -6.83 -14.42 13.34
N VAL A 190 -7.57 -13.97 14.37
CA VAL A 190 -9.04 -13.99 14.39
C VAL A 190 -9.59 -12.80 13.62
N LEU A 191 -10.60 -13.06 12.79
CA LEU A 191 -11.20 -12.10 11.88
C LEU A 191 -12.63 -11.77 12.31
N TYR A 192 -12.98 -10.48 12.23
CA TYR A 192 -14.32 -9.97 12.48
C TYR A 192 -14.89 -9.26 11.25
N LEU A 193 -16.10 -9.65 10.86
CA LEU A 193 -16.84 -9.10 9.72
C LEU A 193 -18.24 -8.68 10.15
N SER A 194 -18.77 -7.61 9.57
CA SER A 194 -20.19 -7.29 9.68
C SER A 194 -20.89 -7.39 8.35
N SER A 195 -22.16 -7.77 8.39
CA SER A 195 -23.02 -7.80 7.22
C SER A 195 -24.17 -6.81 7.30
N THR A 196 -24.79 -6.54 6.15
CA THR A 196 -26.03 -5.77 6.04
C THR A 196 -27.21 -6.39 6.79
N GLU A 197 -27.09 -7.66 7.23
CA GLU A 197 -28.04 -8.29 8.15
C GLU A 197 -27.86 -7.85 9.61
N LYS A 198 -27.00 -6.85 9.88
CA LYS A 198 -26.79 -6.27 11.22
C LYS A 198 -26.20 -7.30 12.19
N THR A 199 -25.36 -8.18 11.67
CA THR A 199 -24.72 -9.27 12.42
C THR A 199 -23.20 -9.11 12.39
N LEU A 200 -22.56 -9.32 13.53
CA LEU A 200 -21.12 -9.47 13.66
C LEU A 200 -20.78 -10.96 13.55
N HIS A 201 -19.90 -11.32 12.63
CA HIS A 201 -19.40 -12.66 12.43
C HIS A 201 -17.92 -12.73 12.82
N CYS A 202 -17.52 -13.84 13.44
CA CYS A 202 -16.16 -14.11 13.89
C CYS A 202 -15.64 -15.39 13.23
N PHE A 203 -14.44 -15.35 12.69
CA PHE A 203 -13.79 -16.46 12.00
C PHE A 203 -12.34 -16.63 12.43
N ASP A 204 -11.77 -17.82 12.30
CA ASP A 204 -10.32 -18.00 12.34
C ASP A 204 -9.65 -17.61 11.00
N LYS A 205 -8.31 -17.59 10.95
CA LYS A 205 -7.53 -17.32 9.73
C LYS A 205 -7.78 -18.24 8.55
N ARG A 206 -8.40 -19.40 8.79
CA ARG A 206 -8.76 -20.38 7.76
C ARG A 206 -10.19 -20.15 7.26
N GLY A 207 -10.88 -19.15 7.78
CA GLY A 207 -12.27 -18.85 7.43
C GLY A 207 -13.29 -19.74 8.14
N ILE A 208 -12.89 -20.45 9.19
CA ILE A 208 -13.82 -21.29 9.97
C ILE A 208 -14.63 -20.38 10.90
N PRO A 209 -15.97 -20.41 10.85
CA PRO A 209 -16.80 -19.59 11.73
C PRO A 209 -16.65 -20.04 13.19
N LEU A 210 -16.37 -19.09 14.06
CA LEU A 210 -16.27 -19.29 15.50
C LEU A 210 -17.60 -18.97 16.19
N TRP A 211 -18.19 -17.82 15.88
CA TRP A 211 -19.51 -17.40 16.38
C TRP A 211 -20.09 -16.26 15.54
N SER A 212 -21.36 -15.93 15.79
CA SER A 212 -22.04 -14.78 15.20
C SER A 212 -23.00 -14.13 16.21
N LEU A 213 -23.12 -12.81 16.16
CA LEU A 213 -23.92 -12.02 17.11
C LEU A 213 -24.77 -10.97 16.38
N PRO A 214 -26.11 -11.05 16.45
CA PRO A 214 -27.00 -10.00 15.96
C PRO A 214 -26.88 -8.73 16.81
N LEU A 215 -26.64 -7.59 16.16
CA LEU A 215 -26.43 -6.29 16.81
C LEU A 215 -27.69 -5.41 16.80
N GLY A 216 -28.66 -5.74 15.95
CA GLY A 216 -29.91 -4.97 15.78
C GLY A 216 -29.73 -3.61 15.08
N GLY A 217 -28.53 -3.27 14.63
CA GLY A 217 -28.19 -2.07 13.88
C GLY A 217 -26.96 -2.30 13.01
N TYR A 218 -26.69 -1.40 12.08
CA TYR A 218 -25.55 -1.54 11.18
C TYR A 218 -24.25 -1.28 11.94
N LEU A 219 -23.25 -2.15 11.75
CA LEU A 219 -21.89 -1.90 12.21
C LEU A 219 -21.12 -1.25 11.05
N LYS A 220 -20.85 0.04 11.16
CA LYS A 220 -20.04 0.79 10.17
C LYS A 220 -18.57 0.90 10.58
N ALA A 221 -18.32 0.86 11.89
CA ALA A 221 -17.00 0.94 12.47
C ALA A 221 -16.23 -0.38 12.31
N SER A 222 -14.90 -0.29 12.22
CA SER A 222 -14.01 -1.42 12.49
C SER A 222 -14.17 -1.87 13.94
N VAL A 223 -14.04 -3.18 14.18
CA VAL A 223 -14.13 -3.76 15.52
C VAL A 223 -12.86 -3.44 16.30
N THR A 224 -13.00 -2.86 17.49
CA THR A 224 -11.87 -2.60 18.40
C THR A 224 -11.57 -3.87 19.21
N ILE A 225 -10.33 -4.34 19.15
CA ILE A 225 -9.93 -5.63 19.73
C ILE A 225 -9.02 -5.41 20.95
N ASP A 226 -9.41 -5.97 22.10
CA ASP A 226 -8.64 -6.05 23.33
C ASP A 226 -8.25 -7.51 23.59
N ILE A 227 -7.07 -7.88 23.11
CA ILE A 227 -6.56 -9.25 23.25
C ILE A 227 -6.25 -9.59 24.72
N PRO A 228 -5.57 -8.74 25.51
CA PRO A 228 -5.31 -9.03 26.93
C PRO A 228 -6.56 -9.33 27.75
N SER A 229 -7.67 -8.62 27.50
CA SER A 229 -8.93 -8.84 28.22
C SER A 229 -9.84 -9.89 27.58
N ASP A 230 -9.44 -10.45 26.44
CA ASP A 230 -10.25 -11.29 25.55
C ASP A 230 -11.62 -10.67 25.20
N ARG A 231 -11.62 -9.39 24.83
CA ARG A 231 -12.83 -8.61 24.50
C ARG A 231 -12.76 -7.91 23.16
N VAL A 232 -13.92 -7.73 22.53
CA VAL A 232 -14.10 -6.81 21.41
C VAL A 232 -15.17 -5.78 21.73
N TYR A 233 -14.95 -4.57 21.23
CA TYR A 233 -15.86 -3.44 21.41
C TYR A 233 -16.39 -2.98 20.06
N VAL A 234 -17.72 -2.87 19.98
CA VAL A 234 -18.40 -2.49 18.74
C VAL A 234 -19.42 -1.41 18.99
N GLY A 235 -19.25 -0.29 18.28
CA GLY A 235 -20.23 0.78 18.18
C GLY A 235 -21.19 0.53 17.04
N VAL A 236 -22.49 0.70 17.28
CA VAL A 236 -23.55 0.33 16.34
C VAL A 236 -24.39 1.55 15.98
N SER A 237 -24.90 1.58 14.75
CA SER A 237 -25.70 2.68 14.23
C SER A 237 -27.02 2.95 14.99
N ASN A 238 -27.41 2.07 15.92
CA ASN A 238 -28.59 2.19 16.77
C ASN A 238 -28.26 2.75 18.17
N ASN A 239 -27.11 3.43 18.29
CA ASN A 239 -26.55 4.06 19.47
C ASN A 239 -26.03 3.08 20.54
N ASN A 240 -26.02 1.76 20.27
CA ASN A 240 -25.47 0.82 21.22
C ASN A 240 -23.96 0.68 21.05
N LEU A 241 -23.28 0.56 22.19
CA LEU A 241 -21.93 0.06 22.33
C LEU A 241 -22.01 -1.30 23.03
N PHE A 242 -21.35 -2.31 22.50
CA PHE A 242 -21.27 -3.63 23.13
C PHE A 242 -19.82 -3.96 23.47
N GLY A 243 -19.59 -4.40 24.70
CA GLY A 243 -18.40 -5.16 25.10
C GLY A 243 -18.70 -6.65 25.02
N ILE A 244 -18.05 -7.34 24.10
CA ILE A 244 -18.34 -8.74 23.74
C ILE A 244 -17.14 -9.61 24.11
N ASP A 245 -17.41 -10.77 24.68
CA ASP A 245 -16.43 -11.83 24.92
C ASP A 245 -15.94 -12.40 23.58
N ARG A 246 -14.64 -12.34 23.31
CA ARG A 246 -14.07 -12.76 22.03
C ARG A 246 -14.15 -14.26 21.79
N SER A 247 -14.04 -15.07 22.84
CA SER A 247 -14.08 -16.53 22.71
C SER A 247 -15.50 -17.04 22.48
N GLN A 248 -16.51 -16.42 23.11
CA GLN A 248 -17.90 -16.91 23.11
C GLN A 248 -18.85 -16.12 22.21
N GLY A 249 -18.49 -14.90 21.80
CA GLY A 249 -19.38 -14.02 21.04
C GLY A 249 -20.56 -13.49 21.85
N LYS A 250 -20.45 -13.44 23.18
CA LYS A 250 -21.54 -13.01 24.08
C LYS A 250 -21.33 -11.58 24.57
N VAL A 251 -22.40 -10.80 24.59
CA VAL A 251 -22.40 -9.46 25.20
C VAL A 251 -22.18 -9.58 26.71
N VAL A 252 -21.06 -9.06 27.19
CA VAL A 252 -20.72 -8.99 28.62
C VAL A 252 -21.32 -7.73 29.23
N TRP A 253 -21.23 -6.61 28.52
CA TRP A 253 -21.86 -5.36 28.90
C TRP A 253 -22.30 -4.55 27.68
N SER A 254 -23.21 -3.62 27.89
CA SER A 254 -23.65 -2.68 26.88
C SER A 254 -23.75 -1.26 27.41
N TYR A 255 -23.75 -0.29 26.51
CA TYR A 255 -24.05 1.10 26.80
C TYR A 255 -24.86 1.70 25.65
N ARG A 256 -25.83 2.56 25.95
CA ARG A 256 -26.61 3.28 24.94
C ARG A 256 -26.20 4.74 24.92
N ALA A 257 -25.51 5.14 23.87
CA ALA A 257 -25.10 6.51 23.63
C ALA A 257 -26.28 7.40 23.19
N SER A 258 -26.06 8.71 23.18
CA SER A 258 -27.01 9.72 22.70
C SER A 258 -27.10 9.78 21.18
N SER A 259 -26.12 9.22 20.47
CA SER A 259 -25.98 9.29 19.01
C SER A 259 -25.36 7.99 18.47
N PRO A 260 -25.52 7.68 17.17
CA PRO A 260 -24.89 6.53 16.55
C PRO A 260 -23.37 6.53 16.73
N ILE A 261 -22.78 5.34 16.70
CA ILE A 261 -21.33 5.16 16.78
C ILE A 261 -20.89 4.51 15.47
N SER A 262 -20.36 5.32 14.56
CA SER A 262 -19.86 4.86 13.26
C SER A 262 -18.34 4.77 13.17
N GLN A 263 -17.62 5.20 14.22
CA GLN A 263 -16.15 5.21 14.27
C GLN A 263 -15.62 4.09 15.19
N PRO A 264 -14.43 3.53 14.89
CA PRO A 264 -13.78 2.58 15.80
C PRO A 264 -13.36 3.26 17.11
N GLY A 265 -13.31 2.49 18.19
CA GLY A 265 -12.82 2.95 19.49
C GLY A 265 -11.31 2.83 19.63
N ILE A 266 -10.73 3.70 20.47
CA ILE A 266 -9.33 3.66 20.89
C ILE A 266 -9.22 2.91 22.22
N LEU A 267 -8.30 1.97 22.34
CA LEU A 267 -7.89 1.39 23.62
C LEU A 267 -6.57 2.00 24.04
N THR A 268 -6.54 2.61 25.21
CA THR A 268 -5.30 3.15 25.79
C THR A 268 -4.56 2.06 26.58
N LEU A 269 -3.28 2.29 26.86
CA LEU A 269 -2.45 1.39 27.69
C LEU A 269 -3.00 1.21 29.12
N ASN A 270 -3.82 2.14 29.58
CA ASN A 270 -4.38 2.15 30.93
C ASN A 270 -5.75 1.43 31.00
N GLN A 271 -6.07 0.58 30.02
CA GLN A 271 -7.38 -0.09 29.90
C GLN A 271 -8.55 0.91 29.87
N GLN A 272 -8.40 1.99 29.11
CA GLN A 272 -9.52 2.87 28.81
C GLN A 272 -9.96 2.70 27.36
N LEU A 273 -11.27 2.68 27.14
CA LEU A 273 -11.86 2.74 25.81
C LEU A 273 -12.36 4.16 25.57
N ILE A 274 -11.83 4.81 24.54
CA ILE A 274 -12.28 6.12 24.07
C ILE A 274 -13.07 5.92 22.77
N LEU A 275 -14.27 6.48 22.72
CA LEU A 275 -15.16 6.41 21.58
C LEU A 275 -15.66 7.79 21.21
N VAL A 276 -15.88 8.02 19.91
CA VAL A 276 -16.46 9.25 19.40
C VAL A 276 -17.77 8.89 18.69
N THR A 277 -18.87 9.47 19.16
CA THR A 277 -20.19 9.33 18.52
C THR A 277 -20.29 10.25 17.29
N ASP A 278 -21.22 9.97 16.40
CA ASP A 278 -21.38 10.69 15.13
C ASP A 278 -21.69 12.19 15.32
N ASN A 279 -22.33 12.56 16.43
CA ASN A 279 -22.58 13.97 16.79
C ASN A 279 -21.38 14.68 17.46
N GLY A 280 -20.24 14.01 17.64
CA GLY A 280 -19.03 14.60 18.23
C GLY A 280 -18.90 14.48 19.73
N THR A 281 -19.67 13.61 20.40
CA THR A 281 -19.47 13.34 21.82
C THR A 281 -18.38 12.28 21.99
N VAL A 282 -17.31 12.65 22.68
CA VAL A 282 -16.25 11.74 23.11
C VAL A 282 -16.66 11.10 24.44
N LEU A 283 -16.60 9.78 24.52
CA LEU A 283 -16.94 8.98 25.70
C LEU A 283 -15.72 8.20 26.15
N LEU A 284 -15.41 8.28 27.43
CA LEU A 284 -14.31 7.56 28.06
C LEU A 284 -14.90 6.46 28.94
N PHE A 285 -14.43 5.23 28.78
CA PHE A 285 -14.81 4.10 29.61
C PHE A 285 -13.57 3.55 30.31
N ASP A 286 -13.62 3.42 31.64
CA ASP A 286 -12.64 2.65 32.40
C ASP A 286 -13.02 1.17 32.34
N LEU A 287 -12.23 0.37 31.63
CA LEU A 287 -12.50 -1.06 31.44
C LEU A 287 -12.12 -1.90 32.66
N ASN A 288 -11.42 -1.33 33.64
CA ASN A 288 -11.17 -2.00 34.92
C ASN A 288 -12.40 -1.97 35.84
N ARG A 289 -13.37 -1.09 35.55
CA ARG A 289 -14.60 -0.98 36.33
C ARG A 289 -15.56 -2.11 35.99
N GLU A 290 -16.07 -2.78 37.02
CA GLU A 290 -17.11 -3.78 36.84
C GLU A 290 -18.44 -3.15 36.36
N PRO A 291 -19.07 -3.69 35.31
CA PRO A 291 -20.39 -3.26 34.87
C PRO A 291 -21.46 -3.54 35.94
N VAL A 292 -22.39 -2.60 36.15
CA VAL A 292 -23.55 -2.80 37.02
C VAL A 292 -24.73 -3.21 36.16
N ASP A 293 -25.36 -4.35 36.46
CA ASP A 293 -26.46 -4.91 35.67
C ASP A 293 -26.14 -5.03 34.17
N LYS A 294 -24.89 -5.42 33.85
CA LYS A 294 -24.35 -5.49 32.48
C LYS A 294 -24.34 -4.16 31.73
N VAL A 295 -24.37 -3.04 32.44
CA VAL A 295 -24.20 -1.70 31.88
C VAL A 295 -22.88 -1.12 32.38
N LEU A 296 -22.02 -0.74 31.45
CA LEU A 296 -20.80 0.01 31.75
C LEU A 296 -21.03 1.47 31.36
N THR A 297 -21.13 2.35 32.35
CA THR A 297 -21.30 3.79 32.12
C THR A 297 -19.94 4.45 31.88
N PRO A 298 -19.86 5.48 31.02
CA PRO A 298 -18.61 6.22 30.81
C PRO A 298 -18.12 6.84 32.11
N SER A 299 -16.80 6.83 32.31
CA SER A 299 -16.11 7.54 33.39
C SER A 299 -15.98 9.05 33.12
N GLY A 300 -16.03 9.44 31.85
CA GLY A 300 -15.96 10.84 31.42
C GLY A 300 -16.59 11.05 30.04
N SER A 301 -16.91 12.30 29.73
CA SER A 301 -17.40 12.70 28.41
C SER A 301 -16.97 14.11 28.06
N LEU A 302 -16.67 14.35 26.78
CA LEU A 302 -16.31 15.65 26.24
C LEU A 302 -17.10 15.89 24.94
N ASP A 303 -17.68 17.09 24.79
CA ASP A 303 -18.40 17.46 23.56
C ASP A 303 -17.49 18.31 22.67
N LEU A 304 -17.28 17.86 21.42
CA LEU A 304 -16.51 18.59 20.42
C LEU A 304 -17.32 19.73 19.79
N GLY A 305 -18.64 19.78 20.02
CA GLY A 305 -19.53 20.80 19.45
C GLY A 305 -19.74 20.69 17.95
N ALA A 306 -19.25 19.62 17.31
CA ALA A 306 -19.41 19.36 15.89
C ALA A 306 -19.41 17.86 15.59
N PRO A 307 -20.20 17.40 14.59
CA PRO A 307 -20.17 16.02 14.14
C PRO A 307 -18.78 15.54 13.73
N VAL A 308 -18.56 14.24 13.83
CA VAL A 308 -17.31 13.58 13.44
C VAL A 308 -17.62 12.47 12.45
N SER A 309 -16.94 12.49 11.32
CA SER A 309 -17.13 11.50 10.24
C SER A 309 -15.90 10.62 10.01
N SER A 310 -14.82 10.84 10.76
CA SER A 310 -13.56 10.11 10.63
C SER A 310 -13.16 9.49 11.97
N ALA A 311 -12.32 8.45 11.91
CA ALA A 311 -11.82 7.79 13.09
C ALA A 311 -10.81 8.68 13.83
N ALA A 312 -10.69 8.51 15.15
CA ALA A 312 -9.74 9.26 15.98
C ALA A 312 -8.32 8.65 15.92
N ALA A 313 -7.25 9.42 16.05
CA ALA A 313 -5.90 8.88 16.23
C ALA A 313 -5.41 9.06 17.68
N ILE A 314 -4.45 8.25 18.11
CA ILE A 314 -3.81 8.35 19.42
C ILE A 314 -2.30 8.24 19.25
N ASP A 315 -1.54 9.12 19.89
CA ASP A 315 -0.07 9.06 19.86
C ASP A 315 0.52 8.20 20.99
N LYS A 316 1.85 8.05 21.00
CA LYS A 316 2.58 7.29 22.02
C LYS A 316 2.47 7.87 23.43
N GLU A 317 2.13 9.16 23.54
CA GLU A 317 1.96 9.88 24.81
C GLU A 317 0.50 9.77 25.30
N GLY A 318 -0.40 9.29 24.44
CA GLY A 318 -1.81 9.06 24.69
C GLY A 318 -2.70 10.28 24.40
N PHE A 319 -2.22 11.27 23.65
CA PHE A 319 -3.06 12.35 23.16
C PHE A 319 -3.90 11.87 21.99
N VAL A 320 -5.17 12.30 21.97
CA VAL A 320 -6.16 11.89 20.98
C VAL A 320 -6.40 13.01 19.98
N TYR A 321 -6.44 12.66 18.70
CA TYR A 321 -6.63 13.56 17.57
C TYR A 321 -7.90 13.21 16.82
N VAL A 322 -8.76 14.20 16.56
CA VAL A 322 -10.01 14.00 15.83
C VAL A 322 -10.20 15.09 14.79
N VAL A 323 -10.76 14.70 13.65
CA VAL A 323 -11.18 15.64 12.60
C VAL A 323 -12.71 15.67 12.53
N SER A 324 -13.27 16.84 12.79
CA SER A 324 -14.71 17.08 12.78
C SER A 324 -15.19 17.64 11.44
N THR A 325 -16.49 17.55 11.18
CA THR A 325 -17.11 17.98 9.92
C THR A 325 -17.10 19.49 9.72
N ASN A 326 -16.86 20.28 10.77
CA ASN A 326 -16.64 21.72 10.70
C ASN A 326 -15.15 22.07 10.45
N GLN A 327 -14.38 21.14 9.88
CA GLN A 327 -13.00 21.35 9.41
C GLN A 327 -12.00 21.60 10.54
N GLN A 328 -12.34 21.18 11.77
CA GLN A 328 -11.41 21.30 12.89
C GLN A 328 -10.59 20.03 13.04
N LEU A 329 -9.28 20.18 13.18
CA LEU A 329 -8.40 19.17 13.78
C LEU A 329 -8.25 19.53 15.26
N VAL A 330 -8.58 18.59 16.12
CA VAL A 330 -8.61 18.78 17.57
C VAL A 330 -7.65 17.80 18.23
N LYS A 331 -6.75 18.31 19.09
CA LYS A 331 -5.94 17.49 20.01
C LYS A 331 -6.51 17.53 21.42
N MET A 332 -6.59 16.38 22.06
CA MET A 332 -7.15 16.24 23.40
C MET A 332 -6.23 15.43 24.31
N ALA A 333 -6.19 15.80 25.58
CA ALA A 333 -5.69 14.96 26.66
C ALA A 333 -6.91 14.27 27.29
N LEU A 334 -6.96 12.95 27.28
CA LEU A 334 -8.10 12.16 27.76
C LEU A 334 -7.61 10.97 28.57
N GLY A 335 -8.05 10.87 29.83
CA GLY A 335 -7.76 9.73 30.70
C GLY A 335 -6.28 9.57 31.08
N LEU A 336 -5.46 10.60 30.85
CA LEU A 336 -4.03 10.60 31.13
C LEU A 336 -3.73 10.90 32.61
N PRO A 337 -2.80 10.17 33.25
CA PRO A 337 -2.40 10.44 34.62
C PRO A 337 -1.88 11.88 34.78
N SER A 338 -2.34 12.58 35.81
CA SER A 338 -1.92 13.96 36.14
C SER A 338 -2.34 15.05 35.14
N MET A 339 -3.19 14.74 34.16
CA MET A 339 -3.81 15.71 33.26
C MET A 339 -5.31 15.77 33.51
N VAL A 340 -5.90 16.95 33.26
CA VAL A 340 -7.35 17.11 33.24
C VAL A 340 -7.84 16.87 31.80
N ASP A 341 -8.90 16.09 31.68
CA ASP A 341 -9.55 15.85 30.39
C ASP A 341 -9.91 17.19 29.73
N SER A 342 -9.29 17.48 28.58
CA SER A 342 -9.41 18.79 27.95
C SER A 342 -8.99 18.77 26.48
N VAL A 343 -9.50 19.75 25.73
CA VAL A 343 -8.97 20.12 24.42
C VAL A 343 -7.69 20.92 24.63
N LEU A 344 -6.58 20.45 24.08
CA LEU A 344 -5.28 21.13 24.16
C LEU A 344 -5.16 22.22 23.10
N TRP A 345 -5.57 21.90 21.87
CA TRP A 345 -5.67 22.85 20.77
C TRP A 345 -6.71 22.40 19.73
N SER A 346 -7.19 23.36 18.94
CA SER A 346 -8.09 23.16 17.82
C SER A 346 -7.70 24.10 16.70
N ILE A 347 -7.50 23.57 15.49
CA ILE A 347 -7.12 24.35 14.31
C ILE A 347 -8.13 24.13 13.18
N ASN A 348 -8.35 25.17 12.37
CA ASN A 348 -9.17 25.06 11.17
C ASN A 348 -8.29 24.66 9.98
N ILE A 349 -8.58 23.51 9.37
CA ILE A 349 -7.84 22.97 8.21
C ILE A 349 -8.17 23.76 6.93
N GLY A 350 -9.33 24.43 6.88
CA GLY A 350 -9.78 25.21 5.73
C GLY A 350 -10.50 24.41 4.64
N SER A 351 -10.58 23.08 4.77
CA SER A 351 -11.41 22.23 3.93
C SER A 351 -12.01 21.04 4.68
N PRO A 352 -13.17 20.51 4.23
CA PRO A 352 -13.71 19.26 4.78
C PRO A 352 -12.73 18.12 4.53
N CYS A 353 -12.38 17.40 5.58
CA CYS A 353 -11.51 16.24 5.52
C CYS A 353 -12.36 14.98 5.70
N THR A 354 -12.18 14.01 4.81
CA THR A 354 -12.95 12.75 4.85
C THR A 354 -12.12 11.57 5.38
N THR A 355 -10.81 11.78 5.56
CA THR A 355 -9.86 10.79 6.06
C THR A 355 -9.58 10.99 7.55
N ALA A 356 -9.26 9.90 8.26
CA ALA A 356 -8.76 9.99 9.63
C ALA A 356 -7.35 10.62 9.67
N PRO A 357 -6.98 11.30 10.77
CA PRO A 357 -5.61 11.76 10.98
C PRO A 357 -4.65 10.58 11.15
N VAL A 358 -3.45 10.71 10.58
CA VAL A 358 -2.40 9.68 10.64
C VAL A 358 -1.13 10.29 11.21
N ILE A 359 -0.56 9.65 12.24
CA ILE A 359 0.57 10.20 13.01
C ILE A 359 1.89 9.55 12.56
N GLY A 360 2.83 10.37 12.08
CA GLY A 360 4.19 9.99 11.76
C GLY A 360 5.06 9.74 13.00
N TYR A 361 6.23 9.13 12.80
CA TYR A 361 7.18 8.79 13.89
C TYR A 361 7.64 10.01 14.71
N ASP A 362 7.66 11.18 14.08
CA ASP A 362 8.07 12.45 14.68
C ASP A 362 6.90 13.23 15.31
N GLY A 363 5.68 12.69 15.26
CA GLY A 363 4.47 13.38 15.74
C GLY A 363 3.80 14.26 14.67
N THR A 364 4.25 14.25 13.42
CA THR A 364 3.55 14.94 12.31
C THR A 364 2.19 14.28 12.04
N LEU A 365 1.15 15.08 11.90
CA LEU A 365 -0.21 14.64 11.55
C LEU A 365 -0.45 14.83 10.06
N TYR A 366 -0.81 13.76 9.35
CA TYR A 366 -1.16 13.78 7.94
C TYR A 366 -2.68 13.63 7.74
N ILE A 367 -3.28 14.52 6.95
CA ILE A 367 -4.74 14.56 6.73
C ILE A 367 -5.04 14.93 5.27
N GLY A 368 -5.91 14.14 4.63
CA GLY A 368 -6.39 14.38 3.29
C GLY A 368 -7.68 15.20 3.23
N GLY A 369 -7.65 16.30 2.49
CA GLY A 369 -8.78 17.18 2.25
C GLY A 369 -9.61 16.81 1.01
N SER A 370 -10.88 17.21 1.03
CA SER A 370 -11.79 17.12 -0.12
C SER A 370 -11.51 18.15 -1.22
N ASP A 371 -10.66 19.14 -0.93
CA ASP A 371 -10.06 20.07 -1.88
C ASP A 371 -8.90 19.45 -2.69
N GLY A 372 -8.47 18.24 -2.33
CA GLY A 372 -7.33 17.57 -2.94
C GLY A 372 -5.97 18.01 -2.39
N LEU A 373 -5.96 18.65 -1.22
CA LEU A 373 -4.75 18.96 -0.47
C LEU A 373 -4.45 17.86 0.56
N LEU A 374 -3.22 17.36 0.56
CA LEU A 374 -2.67 16.62 1.69
C LEU A 374 -1.97 17.62 2.61
N HIS A 375 -2.40 17.69 3.87
CA HIS A 375 -1.79 18.55 4.87
C HIS A 375 -0.93 17.76 5.84
N ALA A 376 0.17 18.39 6.28
CA ALA A 376 1.02 17.92 7.37
C ALA A 376 1.05 18.97 8.49
N PHE A 377 0.63 18.60 9.69
CA PHE A 377 0.61 19.47 10.87
C PHE A 377 1.58 18.97 11.94
N ASP A 378 2.17 19.88 12.69
CA ASP A 378 2.94 19.53 13.89
C ASP A 378 1.97 19.10 15.01
N GLY A 379 2.14 17.86 15.51
CA GLY A 379 1.26 17.31 16.53
C GLY A 379 1.39 17.96 17.91
N SER A 380 2.42 18.77 18.15
CA SER A 380 2.64 19.47 19.43
C SER A 380 1.79 20.74 19.53
N ASP A 381 1.79 21.59 18.50
CA ASP A 381 1.15 22.92 18.51
C ASP A 381 0.07 23.12 17.44
N GLY A 382 -0.10 22.18 16.52
CA GLY A 382 -1.08 22.24 15.42
C GLY A 382 -0.67 23.15 14.27
N SER A 383 0.57 23.64 14.21
CA SER A 383 1.05 24.45 13.09
C SER A 383 1.15 23.62 11.80
N GLU A 384 0.79 24.20 10.66
CA GLU A 384 0.95 23.54 9.36
C GLU A 384 2.44 23.53 8.97
N LYS A 385 3.01 22.34 8.79
CA LYS A 385 4.38 22.15 8.32
C LYS A 385 4.45 22.34 6.80
N TRP A 386 3.51 21.73 6.07
CA TRP A 386 3.36 21.87 4.63
C TRP A 386 1.99 21.37 4.16
N SER A 387 1.60 21.77 2.95
CA SER A 387 0.52 21.15 2.17
C SER A 387 0.93 20.90 0.73
N CYS A 388 0.38 19.84 0.13
CA CYS A 388 0.65 19.44 -1.24
C CYS A 388 -0.65 19.21 -2.00
N SER A 389 -0.77 19.77 -3.21
CA SER A 389 -1.95 19.59 -4.06
C SER A 389 -1.79 18.35 -4.94
N LEU A 390 -2.75 17.42 -4.82
CA LEU A 390 -2.81 16.19 -5.61
C LEU A 390 -3.86 16.27 -6.74
N GLY A 391 -4.41 17.46 -6.97
CA GLY A 391 -5.30 17.76 -8.10
C GLY A 391 -6.71 17.17 -8.04
N SER A 392 -7.03 16.36 -7.03
CA SER A 392 -8.33 15.71 -6.88
C SER A 392 -8.62 15.36 -5.42
N PRO A 393 -9.89 15.34 -4.96
CA PRO A 393 -10.24 15.02 -3.58
C PRO A 393 -9.56 13.73 -3.09
N ILE A 394 -8.97 13.77 -1.91
CA ILE A 394 -8.34 12.60 -1.30
C ILE A 394 -9.44 11.69 -0.74
N THR A 395 -9.43 10.42 -1.14
CA THR A 395 -10.46 9.45 -0.82
C THR A 395 -9.96 8.31 0.06
N SER A 396 -8.64 8.10 0.14
CA SER A 396 -8.05 7.11 1.03
C SER A 396 -7.38 7.77 2.21
N THR A 397 -7.47 7.12 3.37
CA THR A 397 -6.66 7.47 4.53
C THR A 397 -5.19 7.25 4.21
N VAL A 398 -4.34 8.12 4.76
CA VAL A 398 -2.90 8.08 4.53
C VAL A 398 -2.32 6.76 5.07
N SER A 399 -1.43 6.13 4.32
CA SER A 399 -0.60 5.03 4.81
C SER A 399 0.85 5.49 4.89
N LEU A 400 1.57 5.08 5.94
CA LEU A 400 2.99 5.41 6.13
C LEU A 400 3.81 4.12 6.16
N ASN A 401 5.00 4.13 5.56
CA ASN A 401 5.98 3.04 5.76
C ASN A 401 6.94 3.34 6.92
N GLU A 402 7.81 2.39 7.22
CA GLU A 402 8.86 2.48 8.25
C GLU A 402 10.03 3.42 7.90
N TYR A 403 10.02 3.99 6.70
CA TYR A 403 11.01 4.94 6.18
C TYR A 403 10.48 6.36 6.05
N GLY A 404 9.20 6.59 6.42
CA GLY A 404 8.54 7.90 6.36
C GLY A 404 7.88 8.26 5.02
N SER A 405 7.87 7.36 4.03
CA SER A 405 7.10 7.56 2.80
C SER A 405 5.60 7.54 3.06
N ILE A 406 4.89 8.39 2.32
CA ILE A 406 3.48 8.68 2.50
C ILE A 406 2.70 8.18 1.28
N TYR A 407 1.65 7.40 1.48
CA TYR A 407 0.82 6.87 0.40
C TYR A 407 -0.62 7.33 0.51
N VAL A 408 -1.19 7.78 -0.60
CA VAL A 408 -2.53 8.36 -0.63
C VAL A 408 -3.18 8.23 -2.00
N GLY A 409 -4.48 7.96 -2.01
CA GLY A 409 -5.32 7.77 -3.18
C GLY A 409 -6.36 8.86 -3.33
N THR A 410 -6.68 9.18 -4.57
CA THR A 410 -7.60 10.26 -4.94
C THR A 410 -8.83 9.77 -5.69
N LYS A 411 -9.86 10.63 -5.73
CA LYS A 411 -11.08 10.41 -6.51
C LYS A 411 -10.85 10.33 -8.02
N ALA A 412 -9.77 10.93 -8.53
CA ALA A 412 -9.38 10.82 -9.94
C ALA A 412 -8.78 9.44 -10.31
N GLY A 413 -8.61 8.54 -9.33
CA GLY A 413 -8.03 7.22 -9.55
C GLY A 413 -6.51 7.21 -9.58
N VAL A 414 -5.88 8.31 -9.13
CA VAL A 414 -4.43 8.39 -8.99
C VAL A 414 -4.04 8.05 -7.55
N PHE A 415 -3.15 7.08 -7.40
CA PHE A 415 -2.49 6.72 -6.16
C PHE A 415 -1.09 7.35 -6.13
N PHE A 416 -0.72 8.02 -5.06
CA PHE A 416 0.54 8.75 -4.93
C PHE A 416 1.39 8.14 -3.83
N ALA A 417 2.70 8.11 -4.06
CA ALA A 417 3.71 7.99 -3.03
C ALA A 417 4.48 9.29 -2.93
N LEU A 418 4.63 9.81 -1.72
CA LEU A 418 5.29 11.07 -1.42
C LEU A 418 6.39 10.86 -0.38
N SER A 419 7.37 11.76 -0.37
CA SER A 419 8.37 11.87 0.68
C SER A 419 7.77 12.48 1.96
N GLU A 420 8.54 12.47 3.05
CA GLU A 420 8.18 13.18 4.31
C GLU A 420 7.96 14.70 4.12
N SER A 421 8.56 15.28 3.07
CA SER A 421 8.40 16.69 2.72
C SER A 421 7.22 16.95 1.77
N GLY A 422 6.48 15.92 1.37
CA GLY A 422 5.35 16.03 0.45
C GLY A 422 5.74 16.04 -1.04
N GLU A 423 7.00 15.76 -1.37
CA GLU A 423 7.44 15.63 -2.76
C GLU A 423 6.97 14.31 -3.36
N GLN A 424 6.45 14.33 -4.58
CA GLN A 424 6.01 13.11 -5.26
C GLN A 424 7.21 12.22 -5.61
N LEU A 425 7.22 10.99 -5.08
CA LEU A 425 8.21 9.96 -5.41
C LEU A 425 7.80 9.20 -6.67
N TRP A 426 6.54 8.77 -6.71
CA TRP A 426 5.92 8.11 -7.85
C TRP A 426 4.40 8.20 -7.71
N ASN A 427 3.67 7.90 -8.78
CA ASN A 427 2.23 7.72 -8.73
C ASN A 427 1.80 6.49 -9.53
N TYR A 428 0.54 6.07 -9.43
CA TYR A 428 -0.06 5.01 -10.22
C TYR A 428 -1.45 5.45 -10.65
N VAL A 429 -1.70 5.47 -11.96
CA VAL A 429 -2.99 5.85 -12.55
C VAL A 429 -3.82 4.59 -12.76
N SER A 430 -4.88 4.45 -11.96
CA SER A 430 -5.86 3.37 -12.10
C SER A 430 -7.10 3.84 -12.88
N GLY A 431 -7.91 2.91 -13.37
CA GLY A 431 -9.10 3.21 -14.17
C GLY A 431 -10.31 3.75 -13.39
N SER A 432 -10.22 3.92 -12.07
CA SER A 432 -11.33 4.33 -11.21
C SER A 432 -10.84 4.97 -9.91
N ALA A 433 -11.71 5.70 -9.22
CA ALA A 433 -11.39 6.36 -7.95
C ALA A 433 -10.77 5.38 -6.94
N ILE A 434 -9.70 5.81 -6.26
CA ILE A 434 -9.07 4.98 -5.23
C ILE A 434 -10.04 4.87 -4.04
N ALA A 435 -10.24 3.65 -3.54
CA ALA A 435 -11.08 3.38 -2.39
C ALA A 435 -10.33 3.73 -1.08
N ASN A 436 -11.06 3.87 0.02
CA ASN A 436 -10.47 3.98 1.35
C ASN A 436 -9.98 2.62 1.86
N ALA A 437 -9.04 2.05 1.12
CA ALA A 437 -8.49 0.71 1.29
C ALA A 437 -7.05 0.74 0.78
N THR A 438 -6.14 1.15 1.66
CA THR A 438 -4.70 1.22 1.41
C THR A 438 -4.01 0.44 2.52
N ALA A 439 -2.88 -0.18 2.27
CA ALA A 439 -2.07 -0.86 3.30
C ALA A 439 -0.60 -0.87 2.90
N TYR A 440 0.31 -0.78 3.88
CA TYR A 440 1.73 -1.03 3.66
C TYR A 440 2.15 -2.28 4.44
N SER A 441 2.83 -3.20 3.78
CA SER A 441 3.30 -4.44 4.38
C SER A 441 4.47 -5.04 3.61
N GLU A 442 5.52 -5.46 4.31
CA GLU A 442 6.69 -6.15 3.76
C GLU A 442 7.31 -5.50 2.51
N GLY A 443 7.33 -4.16 2.46
CA GLY A 443 7.90 -3.43 1.33
C GLY A 443 6.96 -3.25 0.14
N PHE A 444 5.69 -3.60 0.29
CA PHE A 444 4.67 -3.34 -0.71
C PHE A 444 3.59 -2.43 -0.16
N VAL A 445 3.05 -1.61 -1.05
CA VAL A 445 1.81 -0.89 -0.83
C VAL A 445 0.69 -1.57 -1.60
N LEU A 446 -0.38 -1.90 -0.88
CA LEU A 446 -1.62 -2.44 -1.40
C LEU A 446 -2.63 -1.30 -1.48
N PHE A 447 -3.38 -1.21 -2.57
CA PHE A 447 -4.52 -0.30 -2.66
C PHE A 447 -5.59 -0.85 -3.59
N ALA A 448 -6.85 -0.51 -3.32
CA ALA A 448 -7.97 -0.88 -4.18
C ALA A 448 -8.65 0.34 -4.78
N ASN A 449 -9.31 0.15 -5.92
CA ASN A 449 -10.17 1.17 -6.51
C ASN A 449 -11.66 0.79 -6.42
N GLN A 450 -12.53 1.73 -6.78
CA GLN A 450 -13.99 1.56 -6.72
C GLN A 450 -14.56 0.63 -7.80
N ASN A 451 -13.75 0.22 -8.78
CA ASN A 451 -14.12 -0.82 -9.76
C ASN A 451 -13.81 -2.22 -9.27
N GLY A 452 -13.31 -2.38 -8.04
CA GLY A 452 -13.01 -3.70 -7.51
C GLY A 452 -11.69 -4.27 -8.04
N GLU A 453 -10.71 -3.42 -8.27
CA GLU A 453 -9.35 -3.84 -8.60
C GLU A 453 -8.46 -3.60 -7.40
N LEU A 454 -7.64 -4.59 -7.06
CA LEU A 454 -6.62 -4.57 -6.02
C LEU A 454 -5.25 -4.58 -6.67
N PHE A 455 -4.43 -3.61 -6.30
CA PHE A 455 -3.07 -3.43 -6.79
C PHE A 455 -2.08 -3.66 -5.66
N LYS A 456 -0.93 -4.23 -6.00
CA LYS A 456 0.25 -4.37 -5.16
C LYS A 456 1.41 -3.70 -5.87
N VAL A 457 2.01 -2.69 -5.25
CA VAL A 457 3.16 -1.98 -5.79
C VAL A 457 4.34 -2.14 -4.84
N LEU A 458 5.49 -2.53 -5.38
CA LEU A 458 6.75 -2.59 -4.64
C LEU A 458 7.21 -1.17 -4.33
N ASP A 459 7.53 -0.91 -3.08
CA ASP A 459 8.02 0.38 -2.62
C ASP A 459 9.50 0.57 -3.03
N PRO A 460 9.80 1.48 -3.99
CA PRO A 460 11.13 1.64 -4.53
C PRO A 460 12.12 2.27 -3.55
N VAL A 461 11.66 2.85 -2.42
CA VAL A 461 12.57 3.35 -1.38
C VAL A 461 13.41 2.21 -0.80
N ILE A 462 12.85 1.00 -0.71
CA ILE A 462 13.62 -0.21 -0.38
C ILE A 462 14.56 -0.58 -1.54
N ALA A 463 14.13 -0.45 -2.79
CA ALA A 463 14.97 -0.78 -3.95
C ALA A 463 16.27 0.04 -4.03
N ASN A 464 16.26 1.29 -3.52
CA ASN A 464 17.45 2.17 -3.48
C ASN A 464 18.21 2.12 -2.13
N ALA A 465 17.54 1.80 -1.02
CA ALA A 465 18.18 1.65 0.30
C ALA A 465 18.80 0.26 0.53
N VAL A 466 18.45 -0.72 -0.32
CA VAL A 466 18.94 -2.09 -0.24
C VAL A 466 19.77 -2.41 -1.47
N PRO A 467 21.13 -2.39 -1.39
CA PRO A 467 21.93 -3.12 -2.35
C PRO A 467 21.55 -4.61 -2.25
N ALA A 468 20.97 -5.15 -3.33
CA ALA A 468 20.92 -6.57 -3.65
C ALA A 468 20.15 -7.53 -2.71
N ARG A 469 18.99 -7.15 -2.11
CA ARG A 469 18.19 -8.12 -1.31
C ARG A 469 16.81 -8.47 -1.85
N ILE A 470 16.25 -7.71 -2.80
CA ILE A 470 14.94 -8.04 -3.40
C ILE A 470 15.09 -8.76 -4.76
N GLU A 471 16.11 -8.45 -5.57
CA GLU A 471 16.31 -9.18 -6.84
C GLU A 471 16.79 -10.64 -6.64
N ALA A 472 17.48 -10.95 -5.54
CA ALA A 472 17.96 -12.31 -5.24
C ALA A 472 16.86 -13.27 -4.75
N VAL A 473 15.65 -12.76 -4.44
CA VAL A 473 14.51 -13.61 -4.05
C VAL A 473 13.81 -14.19 -5.30
N TRP A 474 14.00 -13.62 -6.50
CA TRP A 474 13.27 -14.04 -7.70
C TRP A 474 14.10 -14.44 -8.92
N SER A 475 15.44 -14.37 -8.92
CA SER A 475 16.21 -14.97 -10.01
C SER A 475 17.57 -15.54 -9.59
N ARG A 476 17.84 -16.79 -9.99
CA ARG A 476 19.18 -17.36 -9.99
C ARG A 476 20.03 -16.67 -11.04
N ASN A 477 21.20 -16.19 -10.62
CA ASN A 477 22.53 -16.26 -11.27
C ASN A 477 23.29 -14.95 -11.01
N GLU A 478 24.07 -14.91 -9.93
CA GLU A 478 24.94 -13.75 -9.64
C GLU A 478 26.34 -13.95 -10.24
N ALA A 479 26.72 -13.02 -11.13
CA ALA A 479 28.10 -12.64 -11.35
C ALA A 479 28.24 -11.14 -11.06
N ALA A 480 28.96 -10.84 -9.98
CA ALA A 480 29.68 -9.60 -9.64
C ALA A 480 28.94 -8.25 -9.68
N ALA A 481 28.72 -7.67 -8.49
CA ALA A 481 28.68 -6.22 -8.29
C ALA A 481 29.55 -5.80 -7.08
N PRO A 482 30.19 -4.62 -7.12
CA PRO A 482 31.42 -4.34 -6.35
C PRO A 482 31.17 -3.75 -4.96
N SER A 483 32.13 -4.05 -4.07
CA SER A 483 32.28 -3.54 -2.71
C SER A 483 32.63 -2.05 -2.70
N ASN A 484 31.73 -1.19 -2.21
CA ASN A 484 32.04 -0.02 -1.37
C ASN A 484 30.80 0.88 -1.20
N PHE A 485 29.86 0.49 -0.35
CA PHE A 485 28.92 1.41 0.29
C PHE A 485 28.66 0.92 1.72
N SER A 486 28.94 1.77 2.71
CA SER A 486 28.54 1.56 4.10
C SER A 486 27.28 2.40 4.34
N PRO A 487 26.08 1.81 4.46
CA PRO A 487 24.89 2.60 4.78
C PRO A 487 24.92 2.97 6.26
N ALA A 488 24.61 4.23 6.57
CA ALA A 488 24.26 4.66 7.91
C ALA A 488 23.08 3.82 8.43
N THR A 489 23.11 3.43 9.71
CA THR A 489 22.00 2.74 10.37
C THR A 489 20.68 3.50 10.14
N PRO A 490 19.66 2.92 9.50
CA PRO A 490 18.37 3.57 9.33
C PRO A 490 17.76 3.85 10.70
N ILE A 491 17.35 5.10 10.94
CA ILE A 491 16.47 5.44 12.07
C ILE A 491 15.13 4.77 11.77
N ASP A 492 14.61 3.99 12.72
CA ASP A 492 13.28 3.40 12.61
C ASP A 492 12.23 4.52 12.63
N LYS A 493 11.65 4.83 11.47
CA LYS A 493 10.65 5.90 11.28
C LYS A 493 9.23 5.35 11.24
N ARG A 494 8.98 4.24 11.94
CA ARG A 494 7.63 3.67 12.06
C ARG A 494 6.64 4.70 12.63
N PRO A 495 5.43 4.79 12.05
CA PRO A 495 4.42 5.75 12.49
C PRO A 495 4.00 5.51 13.95
N GLN A 496 3.62 6.57 14.68
CA GLN A 496 3.24 6.50 16.09
C GLN A 496 1.82 5.93 16.35
N TRP A 497 1.07 5.60 15.29
CA TRP A 497 -0.29 4.98 15.26
C TRP A 497 -1.48 5.93 15.03
N GLY A 498 -2.58 5.37 14.53
CA GLY A 498 -3.92 5.97 14.38
C GLY A 498 -4.95 4.85 14.20
N THR A 499 -6.19 4.99 14.70
CA THR A 499 -7.20 3.90 14.69
C THR A 499 -7.62 3.42 13.30
N TYR A 500 -7.27 4.21 12.28
CA TYR A 500 -7.52 3.92 10.88
C TYR A 500 -6.23 4.16 10.10
N GLN A 501 -5.16 3.45 10.48
CA GLN A 501 -4.07 3.25 9.54
C GLN A 501 -4.45 2.09 8.65
N GLY A 502 -4.31 2.28 7.34
CA GLY A 502 -4.50 1.24 6.35
C GLY A 502 -3.62 0.00 6.55
N ASN A 503 -2.69 0.03 7.50
CA ASN A 503 -1.91 -1.14 7.88
C ASN A 503 -2.80 -2.23 8.52
N ASN A 504 -2.22 -3.43 8.56
CA ASN A 504 -2.76 -4.75 8.89
C ASN A 504 -3.53 -4.89 10.22
N ARG A 505 -3.75 -3.80 10.97
CA ARG A 505 -4.34 -3.79 12.30
C ARG A 505 -5.33 -2.65 12.44
N ARG A 506 -6.59 -2.97 12.13
CA ARG A 506 -7.74 -2.08 12.31
C ARG A 506 -8.27 -2.08 13.74
N SER A 507 -7.40 -2.38 14.71
CA SER A 507 -7.65 -2.29 16.14
C SER A 507 -7.16 -0.92 16.62
N GLY A 508 -8.01 -0.16 17.30
CA GLY A 508 -7.61 1.12 17.91
C GLY A 508 -6.72 0.98 19.15
N ALA A 509 -5.93 -0.10 19.30
CA ALA A 509 -5.18 -0.38 20.52
C ALA A 509 -3.80 0.29 20.56
N GLN A 510 -3.57 1.12 21.58
CA GLN A 510 -2.30 1.85 21.79
C GLN A 510 -1.12 0.90 22.07
N ALA A 511 -1.35 -0.26 22.69
CA ALA A 511 -0.30 -1.26 22.94
C ALA A 511 0.30 -1.83 21.64
N ASP A 512 -0.48 -1.87 20.57
CA ASP A 512 0.00 -2.30 19.25
C ASP A 512 0.97 -1.26 18.64
N ALA A 513 0.96 0.00 19.13
CA ALA A 513 1.90 1.06 18.71
C ALA A 513 3.30 0.94 19.34
N ILE A 514 3.41 0.29 20.50
CA ILE A 514 4.67 0.12 21.23
C ILE A 514 5.36 -1.19 20.86
N THR A 515 4.58 -2.17 20.40
CA THR A 515 5.15 -3.44 19.96
C THR A 515 5.72 -3.29 18.56
N THR A 516 7.05 -3.34 18.47
CA THR A 516 7.75 -3.73 17.24
C THR A 516 7.17 -5.08 16.85
N TYR A 517 6.23 -5.11 15.92
CA TYR A 517 5.97 -6.33 15.20
C TYR A 517 7.18 -6.51 14.27
N ILE A 518 8.26 -7.07 14.80
CA ILE A 518 8.88 -8.19 14.11
C ILE A 518 7.70 -9.11 13.88
N GLY A 519 7.40 -9.46 12.63
CA GLY A 519 6.47 -10.55 12.38
C GLY A 519 6.81 -11.65 13.36
N HIS A 520 5.99 -11.82 14.41
CA HIS A 520 5.81 -13.13 14.93
C HIS A 520 5.12 -13.81 13.77
N VAL A 521 5.97 -14.34 12.87
CA VAL A 521 5.82 -15.66 12.33
C VAL A 521 5.38 -16.47 13.53
N ASP A 522 4.06 -16.52 13.69
CA ASP A 522 3.43 -17.59 14.39
C ASP A 522 3.84 -18.77 13.52
N ASP A 523 4.96 -19.36 13.94
CA ASP A 523 5.61 -20.56 13.46
C ASP A 523 4.55 -21.66 13.54
N SER A 524 3.66 -21.61 12.57
CA SER A 524 2.88 -22.72 12.07
C SER A 524 3.61 -23.36 10.89
N SER A 525 4.94 -23.16 10.82
CA SER A 525 5.79 -24.19 10.30
C SER A 525 5.95 -25.22 11.43
N PRO A 526 5.48 -26.47 11.26
CA PRO A 526 5.48 -27.53 12.29
C PRO A 526 6.89 -27.98 12.75
N PHE A 527 7.91 -27.34 12.19
CA PHE A 527 9.30 -27.38 12.56
C PHE A 527 9.83 -25.96 12.53
N SER A 528 10.44 -25.51 13.62
CA SER A 528 11.07 -24.19 13.71
C SER A 528 12.39 -24.21 14.48
N ILE A 529 13.29 -23.28 14.11
CA ILE A 529 14.59 -23.14 14.74
C ILE A 529 14.87 -21.69 15.16
N VAL A 530 15.37 -21.50 16.37
CA VAL A 530 15.83 -20.19 16.88
C VAL A 530 17.26 -20.33 17.36
N VAL A 531 18.15 -19.47 16.88
CA VAL A 531 19.57 -19.46 17.24
C VAL A 531 19.88 -18.30 18.17
N SER A 532 20.57 -18.56 19.29
CA SER A 532 21.03 -17.54 20.22
C SER A 532 22.31 -17.95 20.96
N PRO A 533 23.31 -17.06 21.11
CA PRO A 533 23.38 -15.73 20.49
C PRO A 533 23.66 -15.83 18.98
N ASN A 534 23.25 -14.81 18.22
CA ASN A 534 23.59 -14.66 16.81
C ASN A 534 23.58 -13.16 16.47
N PRO A 535 24.75 -12.49 16.35
CA PRO A 535 26.09 -13.06 16.23
C PRO A 535 26.58 -13.83 17.46
N PHE A 536 27.41 -14.85 17.25
CA PHE A 536 28.02 -15.67 18.31
C PHE A 536 29.53 -15.52 18.34
N THR A 537 30.09 -15.70 19.53
CA THR A 537 31.54 -15.77 19.71
C THR A 537 32.01 -17.22 19.62
N THR A 538 32.09 -17.97 20.70
CA THR A 538 32.64 -19.33 20.67
C THR A 538 31.62 -20.42 20.40
N SER A 539 30.37 -20.21 20.80
CA SER A 539 29.29 -21.19 20.68
C SER A 539 27.94 -20.52 20.51
N LEU A 540 26.99 -21.26 19.94
CA LEU A 540 25.60 -20.85 19.77
C LEU A 540 24.65 -21.96 20.23
N SER A 541 23.51 -21.56 20.77
CA SER A 541 22.42 -22.45 21.15
C SER A 541 21.36 -22.45 20.06
N VAL A 542 20.86 -23.62 19.68
CA VAL A 542 19.77 -23.77 18.72
C VAL A 542 18.57 -24.36 19.45
N ARG A 543 17.52 -23.57 19.63
CA ARG A 543 16.20 -24.10 20.02
C ARG A 543 15.57 -24.70 18.79
N VAL A 544 15.11 -25.93 18.88
CA VAL A 544 14.38 -26.63 17.82
C VAL A 544 13.02 -27.04 18.36
N VAL A 545 11.95 -26.72 17.64
CA VAL A 545 10.59 -27.18 17.93
C VAL A 545 10.21 -28.22 16.89
N ILE A 546 9.76 -29.38 17.33
CA ILE A 546 9.28 -30.47 16.46
C ILE A 546 7.89 -30.92 16.94
N ASP A 547 6.93 -31.05 16.02
CA ASP A 547 5.55 -31.41 16.36
C ASP A 547 5.28 -32.92 16.44
N GLU A 548 6.14 -33.72 15.80
CA GLU A 548 6.10 -35.18 15.86
C GLU A 548 7.49 -35.77 16.06
N ALA A 549 7.56 -36.97 16.65
CA ALA A 549 8.82 -37.60 17.01
C ALA A 549 9.69 -37.89 15.78
N SER A 550 10.77 -37.13 15.60
CA SER A 550 11.54 -37.06 14.36
C SER A 550 13.04 -37.23 14.58
N MET A 551 13.74 -37.82 13.61
CA MET A 551 15.20 -37.91 13.64
C MET A 551 15.81 -36.56 13.30
N LEU A 552 16.55 -35.99 14.26
CA LEU A 552 17.15 -34.67 14.14
C LEU A 552 18.63 -34.77 13.79
N GLN A 553 19.06 -33.94 12.84
CA GLN A 553 20.45 -33.75 12.47
C GLN A 553 20.70 -32.30 12.07
N TRP A 554 21.92 -31.83 12.19
CA TRP A 554 22.30 -30.50 11.73
C TRP A 554 23.63 -30.50 11.01
N SER A 555 23.85 -29.50 10.17
CA SER A 555 25.08 -29.28 9.44
C SER A 555 25.33 -27.79 9.28
N LEU A 556 26.59 -27.39 9.41
CA LEU A 556 27.03 -26.02 9.20
C LEU A 556 27.87 -25.94 7.93
N TYR A 557 27.58 -24.97 7.07
CA TYR A 557 28.25 -24.75 5.79
C TYR A 557 28.89 -23.36 5.77
N ASP A 558 29.99 -23.20 5.03
CA ASP A 558 30.47 -21.88 4.63
C ASP A 558 29.59 -21.28 3.53
N MET A 559 29.86 -20.01 3.20
CA MET A 559 29.12 -19.26 2.19
C MET A 559 29.25 -19.81 0.75
N PHE A 560 30.20 -20.72 0.50
CA PHE A 560 30.37 -21.39 -0.79
C PHE A 560 29.70 -22.78 -0.83
N GLY A 561 28.95 -23.12 0.22
CA GLY A 561 28.22 -24.39 0.32
C GLY A 561 29.09 -25.57 0.72
N LYS A 562 30.34 -25.36 1.13
CA LYS A 562 31.18 -26.44 1.67
C LYS A 562 30.78 -26.70 3.11
N GLN A 563 30.46 -27.96 3.40
CA GLN A 563 30.09 -28.40 4.73
C GLN A 563 31.30 -28.39 5.67
N LEU A 564 31.21 -27.63 6.75
CA LEU A 564 32.28 -27.46 7.74
C LEU A 564 32.08 -28.37 8.95
N MET A 565 30.84 -28.50 9.42
CA MET A 565 30.48 -29.30 10.59
C MET A 565 29.15 -30.04 10.37
N LYS A 566 28.95 -31.15 11.09
CA LYS A 566 27.66 -31.85 11.19
C LYS A 566 27.54 -32.65 12.47
N SER A 567 26.29 -32.92 12.85
CA SER A 567 25.96 -33.88 13.89
C SER A 567 24.62 -34.55 13.61
N GLU A 568 24.52 -35.83 13.93
CA GLU A 568 23.26 -36.57 13.99
C GLU A 568 22.84 -36.65 15.46
N VAL A 569 21.78 -35.93 15.83
CA VAL A 569 21.30 -35.82 17.21
C VAL A 569 20.49 -37.05 17.62
N GLY A 570 19.80 -37.68 16.66
CA GLY A 570 18.97 -38.86 16.87
C GLY A 570 17.48 -38.54 16.93
N GLN A 571 16.66 -39.53 17.28
CA GLN A 571 15.20 -39.35 17.35
C GLN A 571 14.80 -38.60 18.62
N LEU A 572 14.07 -37.50 18.45
CA LEU A 572 13.55 -36.68 19.54
C LEU A 572 12.02 -36.73 19.53
N ALA A 573 11.40 -36.69 20.69
CA ALA A 573 9.94 -36.63 20.82
C ALA A 573 9.41 -35.22 20.46
N ALA A 574 8.12 -35.12 20.15
CA ALA A 574 7.47 -33.83 19.93
C ALA A 574 7.69 -32.87 21.12
N GLY A 575 8.02 -31.61 20.84
CA GLY A 575 8.32 -30.58 21.84
C GLY A 575 9.53 -29.72 21.50
N GLN A 576 9.99 -28.94 22.49
CA GLN A 576 11.12 -28.03 22.35
C GLN A 576 12.42 -28.68 22.85
N HIS A 577 13.46 -28.59 22.05
CA HIS A 577 14.79 -29.14 22.35
C HIS A 577 15.87 -28.09 22.14
N TRP A 578 16.98 -28.20 22.87
CA TRP A 578 18.09 -27.27 22.78
C TRP A 578 19.37 -28.00 22.36
N LEU A 579 20.01 -27.51 21.30
CA LEU A 579 21.30 -28.00 20.83
C LEU A 579 22.37 -26.96 21.13
N GLN A 580 23.51 -27.40 21.64
CA GLN A 580 24.70 -26.55 21.78
C GLN A 580 25.69 -26.85 20.67
N ILE A 581 26.08 -25.83 19.92
CA ILE A 581 27.07 -25.93 18.86
C ILE A 581 28.29 -25.11 19.26
N ASN A 582 29.40 -25.80 19.54
CA ASN A 582 30.70 -25.17 19.73
C ASN A 582 31.34 -24.95 18.35
N ALA A 583 31.58 -23.70 18.02
CA ALA A 583 32.09 -23.26 16.72
C ALA A 583 33.31 -22.34 16.89
N SER A 584 34.05 -22.53 17.97
CA SER A 584 35.21 -21.71 18.34
C SER A 584 36.34 -21.74 17.30
N THR A 585 36.43 -22.79 16.49
CA THR A 585 37.44 -22.98 15.45
C THR A 585 37.09 -22.33 14.11
N LEU A 586 35.88 -21.77 13.96
CA LEU A 586 35.48 -21.05 12.77
C LEU A 586 36.13 -19.68 12.70
N GLN A 587 36.49 -19.24 11.49
CA GLN A 587 36.92 -17.87 11.27
C GLN A 587 35.74 -16.90 11.38
N GLN A 588 36.02 -15.62 11.60
CA GLN A 588 35.01 -14.56 11.54
C GLN A 588 34.32 -14.58 10.16
N GLY A 589 32.99 -14.54 10.13
CA GLY A 589 32.25 -14.61 8.88
C GLY A 589 30.85 -15.19 8.98
N PHE A 590 30.25 -15.41 7.81
CA PHE A 590 28.88 -15.90 7.68
C PHE A 590 28.85 -17.40 7.39
N TYR A 591 27.99 -18.11 8.12
CA TYR A 591 27.78 -19.54 7.96
C TYR A 591 26.29 -19.85 7.82
N LEU A 592 25.98 -20.94 7.12
CA LEU A 592 24.62 -21.45 7.00
C LEU A 592 24.45 -22.65 7.94
N LEU A 593 23.61 -22.53 8.95
CA LEU A 593 23.20 -23.64 9.79
C LEU A 593 21.94 -24.27 9.19
N ARG A 594 22.04 -25.53 8.80
CA ARG A 594 20.92 -26.34 8.33
C ARG A 594 20.57 -27.36 9.41
N VAL A 595 19.30 -27.38 9.82
CA VAL A 595 18.75 -28.38 10.75
C VAL A 595 17.68 -29.17 10.00
N MET A 596 17.71 -30.48 10.14
CA MET A 596 16.76 -31.39 9.51
C MET A 596 16.08 -32.24 10.57
N ALA A 597 14.74 -32.29 10.53
CA ALA A 597 13.91 -33.17 11.34
C ALA A 597 13.11 -34.07 10.40
N GLY A 598 13.49 -35.35 10.28
CA GLY A 598 12.86 -36.26 9.31
C GLY A 598 13.02 -35.76 7.86
N LYS A 599 11.91 -35.38 7.20
CA LYS A 599 11.90 -34.83 5.83
C LYS A 599 11.95 -33.30 5.81
N GLU A 600 11.74 -32.65 6.93
CA GLU A 600 11.69 -31.19 7.03
C GLU A 600 13.08 -30.62 7.24
N VAL A 601 13.32 -29.48 6.60
CA VAL A 601 14.65 -28.86 6.54
C VAL A 601 14.48 -27.36 6.71
N LEU A 602 15.17 -26.81 7.69
CA LEU A 602 15.29 -25.38 7.89
C LEU A 602 16.74 -24.98 7.85
N SER A 603 17.00 -23.83 7.25
CA SER A 603 18.33 -23.24 7.19
C SER A 603 18.26 -21.81 7.70
N THR A 604 19.21 -21.44 8.55
CA THR A 604 19.32 -20.09 9.09
C THR A 604 20.76 -19.62 9.03
N LYS A 605 20.94 -18.32 8.86
CA LYS A 605 22.26 -17.68 8.81
C LYS A 605 22.77 -17.48 10.24
N VAL A 606 23.99 -17.92 10.52
CA VAL A 606 24.67 -17.66 11.79
C VAL A 606 25.97 -16.90 11.54
N ILE A 607 26.26 -15.91 12.40
CA ILE A 607 27.35 -14.97 12.23
C ILE A 607 28.38 -15.22 13.33
N ARG A 608 29.62 -15.54 12.95
CA ARG A 608 30.76 -15.57 13.87
C ARG A 608 31.39 -14.19 13.92
N GLU A 609 31.39 -13.57 15.10
CA GLU A 609 32.10 -12.31 15.35
C GLU A 609 33.61 -12.46 15.31
#